data_AF-A0A951E8T9-F1
#
_entry.id   AF-A0A951E8T9-F1
#
_cell.length_a   1.000
_cell.length_b   1.000
_cell.length_c   1.000
_cell.angle_alpha   90.00
_cell.angle_beta   90.00
_cell.angle_gamma   90.00
#
_symmetry.space_group_name_H-M   'P 1'
#
loop_
_entity.id
_entity.type
_entity.pdbx_description
1 polymer ?
#
loop_
_entity_poly.entity_id
_entity_poly.type
_entity_poly.pdbx_seq_one_letter_code
_entity_poly.pdbx_strand_id
1 'polypeptide(L)'
;MNPAAAAAVQDGTDLASVPLLEAMRVEGKTWENLAPRYGVSNPDPPWKVGLHATCECLAVGDTLPALERRRAEDQLGETIYRGTPAPEQQLLALAHIMLRRGLLSEDALAERMAVVRSRLEAR
;
A
#
# COMPACT_ATOMS: atom_id res chain seq x y z
N MET A 1 37.12 -7.81 13.46
CA MET A 1 35.97 -7.34 12.65
C MET A 1 34.77 -8.18 13.07
N ASN A 2 33.81 -7.59 13.77
CA ASN A 2 32.77 -8.30 14.53
C ASN A 2 31.60 -8.67 13.59
N PRO A 3 31.10 -9.92 13.55
CA PRO A 3 30.00 -10.32 12.67
C PRO A 3 28.59 -9.99 13.22
N ALA A 4 28.48 -9.09 14.21
CA ALA A 4 27.26 -8.89 15.00
C ALA A 4 26.50 -7.58 14.66
N ALA A 5 26.46 -7.17 13.39
CA ALA A 5 25.67 -6.01 12.96
C ALA A 5 24.91 -6.25 11.65
N ALA A 6 24.49 -7.47 11.39
CA ALA A 6 23.32 -7.69 10.53
C ALA A 6 22.09 -7.47 11.42
N ALA A 7 21.70 -6.20 11.59
CA ALA A 7 20.39 -5.87 12.14
C ALA A 7 19.37 -6.68 11.34
N ALA A 8 18.56 -7.48 12.05
CA ALA A 8 17.52 -8.28 11.45
C ALA A 8 16.73 -7.40 10.48
N VAL A 9 16.85 -7.68 9.18
CA VAL A 9 15.91 -7.20 8.18
C VAL A 9 14.56 -7.64 8.72
N GLN A 10 13.77 -6.69 9.23
CA GLN A 10 12.40 -6.98 9.58
C GLN A 10 11.75 -7.35 8.26
N ASP A 11 11.60 -8.66 8.09
CA ASP A 11 11.04 -9.26 6.91
C ASP A 11 9.73 -8.52 6.64
N GLY A 12 9.56 -7.96 5.45
CA GLY A 12 8.42 -7.09 5.10
C GLY A 12 7.07 -7.83 5.09
N THR A 13 7.04 -9.01 5.69
CA THR A 13 6.05 -10.07 5.71
C THR A 13 5.41 -10.23 7.08
N ASP A 14 5.64 -9.31 8.02
CA ASP A 14 4.91 -9.31 9.28
C ASP A 14 3.41 -9.19 9.02
N LEU A 15 2.70 -10.29 9.23
CA LEU A 15 1.28 -10.43 8.91
C LEU A 15 0.37 -9.83 9.99
N ALA A 16 0.90 -9.17 11.01
CA ALA A 16 0.07 -8.49 11.99
C ALA A 16 -0.81 -7.45 11.30
N SER A 17 -2.12 -7.52 11.57
CA SER A 17 -3.11 -6.63 10.95
C SER A 17 -2.78 -5.17 11.27
N VAL A 18 -2.87 -4.30 10.25
CA VAL A 18 -2.85 -2.85 10.43
C VAL A 18 -4.30 -2.36 10.46
N PRO A 19 -4.81 -1.87 11.61
CA PRO A 19 -6.22 -1.51 11.77
C PRO A 19 -6.75 -0.54 10.71
N LEU A 20 -5.98 0.51 10.38
CA LEU A 20 -6.34 1.48 9.35
C LEU A 20 -6.54 0.82 7.97
N LEU A 21 -5.62 -0.05 7.57
CA LEU A 21 -5.69 -0.71 6.26
C LEU A 21 -6.81 -1.76 6.21
N GLU A 22 -7.10 -2.44 7.32
CA GLU A 22 -8.24 -3.35 7.40
C GLU A 22 -9.57 -2.60 7.29
N ALA A 23 -9.71 -1.45 7.97
CA ALA A 23 -10.90 -0.61 7.83
C ALA A 23 -11.11 -0.18 6.36
N MET A 24 -10.05 0.26 5.67
CA MET A 24 -10.12 0.62 4.26
C MET A 24 -10.53 -0.55 3.36
N ARG A 25 -9.99 -1.75 3.62
CA ARG A 25 -10.36 -2.96 2.89
C ARG A 25 -11.85 -3.29 3.08
N VAL A 26 -12.36 -3.23 4.30
CA VAL A 26 -13.76 -3.50 4.64
C VAL A 26 -14.71 -2.47 4.00
N GLU A 27 -14.30 -1.21 3.89
CA GLU A 27 -15.08 -0.18 3.18
C GLU A 27 -15.29 -0.52 1.69
N GLY A 28 -14.44 -1.36 1.08
CA GLY A 28 -14.69 -1.95 -0.24
C GLY A 28 -14.77 -0.93 -1.38
N LYS A 29 -14.08 0.21 -1.26
CA LYS A 29 -14.07 1.31 -2.24
C LYS A 29 -13.20 0.99 -3.46
N THR A 30 -13.55 -0.06 -4.19
CA THR A 30 -12.87 -0.49 -5.41
C THR A 30 -13.08 0.50 -6.55
N TRP A 31 -12.12 0.61 -7.46
CA TRP A 31 -12.21 1.49 -8.62
C TRP A 31 -13.43 1.17 -9.49
N GLU A 32 -13.74 -0.10 -9.70
CA GLU A 32 -14.93 -0.54 -10.44
C GLU A 32 -16.22 0.08 -9.88
N ASN A 33 -16.34 0.19 -8.55
CA ASN A 33 -17.50 0.77 -7.89
C ASN A 33 -17.45 2.30 -7.80
N LEU A 34 -16.26 2.89 -7.79
CA LEU A 34 -16.06 4.34 -7.66
C LEU A 34 -16.15 5.06 -9.02
N ALA A 35 -15.57 4.50 -10.07
CA ALA A 35 -15.45 5.14 -11.38
C ALA A 35 -16.80 5.66 -11.92
N PRO A 36 -17.90 4.88 -11.89
CA PRO A 36 -19.20 5.35 -12.39
C PRO A 36 -19.74 6.56 -11.60
N ARG A 37 -19.44 6.65 -10.30
CA ARG A 37 -19.91 7.76 -9.44
C ARG A 37 -19.30 9.10 -9.83
N TYR A 38 -18.13 9.07 -10.47
CA TYR A 38 -17.43 10.24 -10.98
C TYR A 38 -17.59 10.42 -12.50
N GLY A 39 -18.49 9.65 -13.14
CA GLY A 39 -18.74 9.74 -14.58
C GLY A 39 -17.56 9.30 -15.46
N VAL A 40 -16.63 8.52 -14.91
CA VAL A 40 -15.45 8.03 -15.64
C VAL A 40 -15.58 6.53 -15.91
N SER A 41 -15.10 6.11 -17.08
CA SER A 41 -15.14 4.72 -17.56
C SER A 41 -13.75 4.12 -17.77
N ASN A 42 -12.71 4.78 -17.25
CA ASN A 42 -11.34 4.29 -17.35
C ASN A 42 -11.25 2.88 -16.74
N PRO A 43 -10.68 1.90 -17.47
CA PRO A 43 -10.59 0.53 -16.98
C PRO A 43 -9.71 0.41 -15.74
N ASP A 44 -8.70 1.26 -15.64
CA ASP A 44 -7.80 1.36 -14.51
C ASP A 44 -7.97 2.70 -13.78
N PRO A 45 -7.77 2.74 -12.45
CA PRO A 45 -7.76 3.99 -11.73
C PRO A 45 -6.60 4.88 -12.18
N PRO A 46 -6.79 6.20 -12.29
CA PRO A 46 -5.74 7.12 -12.73
C PRO A 46 -4.52 7.12 -11.80
N TRP A 47 -4.70 6.76 -10.52
CA TRP A 47 -3.61 6.66 -9.55
C TRP A 47 -2.74 5.41 -9.73
N LYS A 48 -3.14 4.41 -10.52
CA LYS A 48 -2.37 3.17 -10.74
C LYS A 48 -0.97 3.43 -11.30
N VAL A 49 -0.84 4.39 -12.22
CA VAL A 49 0.45 4.78 -12.79
C VAL A 49 1.35 5.38 -11.72
N GLY A 50 0.79 6.20 -10.82
CA GLY A 50 1.53 6.77 -9.68
C GLY A 50 1.99 5.69 -8.69
N LEU A 51 1.15 4.67 -8.44
CA LEU A 51 1.53 3.51 -7.62
C LEU A 51 2.73 2.78 -8.23
N HIS A 52 2.68 2.45 -9.52
CA HIS A 52 3.79 1.78 -10.21
C HIS A 52 5.07 2.63 -10.16
N ALA A 53 4.98 3.92 -10.47
CA ALA A 53 6.12 4.82 -10.40
C ALA A 53 6.72 4.88 -8.98
N THR A 54 5.89 4.87 -7.95
CA THR A 54 6.34 4.82 -6.54
C THR A 54 7.13 3.55 -6.26
N CYS A 55 6.63 2.39 -6.70
CA CYS A 55 7.33 1.11 -6.57
C CYS A 55 8.70 1.11 -7.26
N GLU A 56 8.80 1.67 -8.47
CA GLU A 56 10.06 1.78 -9.20
C GLU A 56 11.05 2.71 -8.47
N CYS A 57 10.60 3.87 -7.99
CA CYS A 57 11.44 4.79 -7.23
C CYS A 57 11.98 4.16 -5.93
N LEU A 58 11.15 3.40 -5.22
CA LEU A 58 11.57 2.69 -4.01
C LEU A 58 12.61 1.61 -4.28
N ALA A 59 12.53 0.94 -5.45
CA ALA A 59 13.50 -0.05 -5.87
C ALA A 59 14.83 0.58 -6.30
N VAL A 60 14.78 1.66 -7.10
CA VAL A 60 15.98 2.42 -7.51
C VAL A 60 16.71 3.01 -6.30
N GLY A 61 15.96 3.47 -5.30
CA GLY A 61 16.51 4.03 -4.06
C GLY A 61 16.95 2.99 -3.03
N ASP A 62 16.95 1.69 -3.37
CA ASP A 62 17.29 0.54 -2.50
C ASP A 62 16.53 0.52 -1.15
N THR A 63 15.43 1.28 -1.05
CA THR A 63 14.62 1.41 0.17
C THR A 63 13.70 0.21 0.32
N LEU A 64 13.20 -0.29 -0.81
CA LEU A 64 12.39 -1.49 -0.89
C LEU A 64 12.67 -2.22 -2.22
N PRO A 65 13.69 -3.11 -2.25
CA PRO A 65 14.10 -3.83 -3.45
C PRO A 65 12.95 -4.57 -4.13
N ALA A 66 12.91 -4.54 -5.47
CA ALA A 66 11.75 -5.00 -6.24
C ALA A 66 11.36 -6.46 -5.99
N LEU A 67 12.34 -7.38 -5.93
CA LEU A 67 12.06 -8.80 -5.69
C LEU A 67 11.53 -9.07 -4.27
N GLU A 68 12.11 -8.40 -3.29
CA GLU A 68 11.71 -8.51 -1.89
C GLU A 68 10.29 -7.95 -1.70
N ARG A 69 10.03 -6.75 -2.22
CA ARG A 69 8.70 -6.14 -2.29
C ARG A 69 7.69 -7.11 -2.88
N ARG A 70 8.02 -7.71 -4.02
CA ARG A 70 7.08 -8.53 -4.75
C ARG A 70 6.69 -9.80 -3.99
N ARG A 71 7.67 -10.46 -3.35
CA ARG A 71 7.40 -11.61 -2.49
C ARG A 71 6.47 -11.26 -1.32
N ALA A 72 6.72 -10.11 -0.68
CA ALA A 72 5.86 -9.65 0.41
C ALA A 72 4.46 -9.27 -0.08
N GLU A 73 4.34 -8.60 -1.23
CA GLU A 73 3.06 -8.29 -1.87
C GLU A 73 2.25 -9.55 -2.18
N ASP A 74 2.89 -10.57 -2.78
CA ASP A 74 2.25 -11.84 -3.12
C ASP A 74 1.76 -12.55 -1.83
N GLN A 75 2.60 -12.63 -0.79
CA GLN A 75 2.22 -13.23 0.50
C GLN A 75 1.06 -12.48 1.17
N LEU A 76 1.10 -11.16 1.22
CA LEU A 76 0.02 -10.33 1.80
C LEU A 76 -1.27 -10.44 0.98
N GLY A 77 -1.17 -10.50 -0.35
CA GLY A 77 -2.30 -10.69 -1.27
C GLY A 77 -2.94 -12.07 -1.13
N GLU A 78 -2.16 -13.10 -0.82
CA GLU A 78 -2.64 -14.44 -0.51
C GLU A 78 -3.13 -14.58 0.95
N THR A 79 -2.93 -13.60 1.81
CA THR A 79 -3.32 -13.70 3.22
C THR A 79 -4.26 -12.56 3.60
N ILE A 80 -3.71 -11.49 4.17
CA ILE A 80 -4.46 -10.39 4.77
C ILE A 80 -5.36 -9.68 3.75
N TYR A 81 -4.85 -9.44 2.53
CA TYR A 81 -5.58 -8.71 1.50
C TYR A 81 -6.23 -9.61 0.46
N ARG A 82 -6.40 -10.90 0.77
CA ARG A 82 -7.11 -11.85 -0.10
C ARG A 82 -8.52 -11.35 -0.38
N GLY A 83 -8.93 -11.44 -1.65
CA GLY A 83 -10.25 -11.01 -2.12
C GLY A 83 -10.36 -9.52 -2.48
N THR A 84 -9.32 -8.72 -2.22
CA THR A 84 -9.24 -7.35 -2.75
C THR A 84 -8.85 -7.43 -4.23
N PRO A 85 -9.52 -6.73 -5.16
CA PRO A 85 -9.13 -6.72 -6.56
C PRO A 85 -7.83 -5.93 -6.78
N ALA A 86 -7.18 -6.18 -7.91
CA ALA A 86 -6.14 -5.30 -8.41
C ALA A 86 -6.78 -4.05 -9.04
N PRO A 87 -6.16 -2.86 -8.92
CA PRO A 87 -4.85 -2.60 -8.29
C PRO A 87 -4.87 -2.29 -6.78
N GLU A 88 -6.04 -2.27 -6.12
CA GLU A 88 -6.17 -1.93 -4.70
C GLU A 88 -5.41 -2.90 -3.78
N GLN A 89 -5.37 -4.19 -4.11
CA GLN A 89 -4.62 -5.18 -3.36
C GLN A 89 -3.12 -4.84 -3.26
N GLN A 90 -2.53 -4.41 -4.38
CA GLN A 90 -1.13 -3.99 -4.41
C GLN A 90 -0.91 -2.72 -3.57
N LEU A 91 -1.84 -1.76 -3.65
CA LEU A 91 -1.76 -0.54 -2.85
C LEU A 91 -1.78 -0.85 -1.34
N LEU A 92 -2.70 -1.71 -0.90
CA LEU A 92 -2.80 -2.14 0.49
C LEU A 92 -1.54 -2.89 0.94
N ALA A 93 -1.05 -3.83 0.12
CA ALA A 93 0.15 -4.58 0.42
C ALA A 93 1.40 -3.69 0.51
N LEU A 94 1.58 -2.74 -0.42
CA LEU A 94 2.68 -1.79 -0.38
C LEU A 94 2.64 -0.93 0.88
N ALA A 95 1.47 -0.34 1.20
CA ALA A 95 1.30 0.47 2.40
C ALA A 95 1.60 -0.34 3.66
N HIS A 96 1.16 -1.60 3.72
CA HIS A 96 1.46 -2.52 4.81
C HIS A 96 2.97 -2.70 4.99
N ILE A 97 3.70 -3.03 3.92
CA ILE A 97 5.16 -3.20 3.96
C ILE A 97 5.84 -1.93 4.48
N MET A 98 5.42 -0.76 3.99
CA MET A 98 5.99 0.53 4.41
C MET A 98 5.75 0.81 5.90
N LEU A 99 4.56 0.48 6.42
CA LEU A 99 4.23 0.63 7.83
C LEU A 99 5.02 -0.34 8.71
N ARG A 100 5.10 -1.63 8.34
CA ARG A 100 5.86 -2.63 9.11
C ARG A 100 7.36 -2.35 9.12
N ARG A 101 7.90 -1.75 8.06
CA ARG A 101 9.30 -1.29 8.00
C ARG A 101 9.55 0.06 8.69
N GLY A 102 8.52 0.73 9.20
CA GLY A 102 8.65 2.06 9.80
C GLY A 102 9.00 3.17 8.80
N LEU A 103 8.82 2.95 7.49
CA LEU A 103 8.97 3.98 6.45
C LEU A 103 7.81 4.99 6.47
N LEU A 104 6.71 4.60 7.10
CA LEU A 104 5.50 5.38 7.33
C LEU A 104 4.96 5.00 8.71
N SER A 105 4.29 5.92 9.40
CA SER A 105 3.49 5.59 10.58
C SER A 105 1.99 5.58 10.24
N GLU A 106 1.22 4.77 10.98
CA GLU A 106 -0.22 4.65 10.78
C GLU A 106 -0.93 6.00 11.02
N ASP A 107 -0.50 6.73 12.06
CA ASP A 107 -1.04 8.06 12.37
C ASP A 107 -0.75 9.07 11.26
N ALA A 108 0.49 9.12 10.73
CA ALA A 108 0.84 10.04 9.66
C ALA A 108 0.08 9.72 8.36
N LEU A 109 -0.17 8.44 8.09
CA LEU A 109 -1.01 8.02 6.97
C LEU A 109 -2.47 8.47 7.16
N ALA A 110 -3.04 8.25 8.35
CA ALA A 110 -4.41 8.65 8.68
C ALA A 110 -4.60 10.16 8.57
N GLU A 111 -3.68 10.95 9.14
CA GLU A 111 -3.67 12.42 9.02
C GLU A 111 -3.61 12.87 7.57
N ARG A 112 -2.70 12.27 6.77
CA ARG A 112 -2.56 12.62 5.36
C ARG A 112 -3.83 12.29 4.57
N MET A 113 -4.44 11.14 4.83
CA MET A 113 -5.71 10.74 4.21
C MET A 113 -6.85 11.70 4.56
N ALA A 114 -6.94 12.16 5.82
CA ALA A 114 -7.92 13.15 6.23
C ALA A 114 -7.75 14.46 5.46
N VAL A 115 -6.51 14.97 5.33
CA VAL A 115 -6.21 16.17 4.55
C VAL A 115 -6.61 16.02 3.08
N VAL A 116 -6.32 14.87 2.46
CA VAL A 116 -6.71 14.61 1.06
C VAL A 116 -8.24 14.55 0.92
N ARG A 117 -8.93 13.87 1.85
CA ARG A 117 -10.39 13.78 1.86
C ARG A 117 -11.04 15.16 1.97
N SER A 118 -10.62 15.99 2.91
CA SER A 118 -11.14 17.35 3.06
C SER A 118 -10.94 18.19 1.80
N ARG A 119 -9.84 18.02 1.07
CA ARG A 119 -9.60 18.72 -0.21
C ARG A 119 -10.53 18.25 -1.33
N LEU A 120 -10.85 16.95 -1.36
CA LEU A 120 -11.77 16.39 -2.35
C LEU A 120 -13.23 16.78 -2.06
N GLU A 121 -13.61 16.91 -0.80
CA GLU A 121 -14.97 17.30 -0.36
C GLU A 121 -15.20 18.81 -0.42
N ALA A 122 -14.16 19.63 -0.34
CA ALA A 122 -14.25 21.08 -0.46
C ALA A 122 -14.42 21.57 -1.92
N ARG A 123 -14.56 20.65 -2.88
CA ARG A 123 -14.57 20.93 -4.32
C ARG A 123 -15.87 20.45 -4.94
#